data_AF-A0A2W4U5Y8-F1
#
_entry.id   AF-A0A2W4U5Y8-F1
#
_cell.length_a   1.000
_cell.length_b   1.000
_cell.length_c   1.000
_cell.angle_alpha   90.00
_cell.angle_beta   90.00
_cell.angle_gamma   90.00
#
_symmetry.space_group_name_H-M   'P 1'
#
loop_
_entity.id
_entity.type
_entity.pdbx_description
1 polymer ?
#
loop_
_entity_poly.entity_id
_entity_poly.type
_entity_poly.pdbx_seq_one_letter_code
_entity_poly.pdbx_strand_id
1 'polypeptide(L)'
;MKLKLIAAAALLAATGAANAAINNGTSGAGDGDLFFTAWDDQNSYTRDLGYSISSFEAGVAAVGNFMSVVAADSVFSTFLSTASTSGLKWAISAVDSLGAVRMIETFSAFPSLVDQKANNVTRTAASNVSSFVTDLNGKLTSADSATYAFGSVGYADVAKYGSTTNTQIGFSRSGSAANDSYASGLGILRINALATGTAKSIHTSYVDEGYDVRAYLDLDASSSSYGQLTIAAVPEPETYALMLAGLGLMGAIARRRRNQA
;
A
#
# COMPACT_ATOMS: atom_id res chain seq x y z
N MET A 1 -30.45 -16.56 7.88
CA MET A 1 -29.14 -16.76 8.53
C MET A 1 -28.38 -17.80 7.72
N LYS A 2 -27.36 -17.40 6.97
CA LYS A 2 -26.51 -18.33 6.21
C LYS A 2 -25.15 -18.34 6.89
N LEU A 3 -24.77 -19.51 7.42
CA LEU A 3 -23.45 -19.82 7.95
C LEU A 3 -22.40 -19.48 6.88
N LYS A 4 -21.65 -18.39 7.08
CA LYS A 4 -20.41 -18.16 6.36
C LYS A 4 -19.37 -19.11 6.96
N LEU A 5 -18.94 -20.07 6.15
CA LEU A 5 -17.97 -21.10 6.53
C LEU A 5 -16.62 -20.44 6.87
N ILE A 6 -16.00 -21.04 7.88
CA ILE A 6 -14.74 -20.71 8.52
C ILE A 6 -13.56 -20.84 7.54
N ALA A 7 -12.62 -19.90 7.66
CA ALA A 7 -11.24 -19.90 7.16
C ALA A 7 -11.04 -19.90 5.64
N ALA A 8 -10.85 -18.70 5.09
CA ALA A 8 -9.99 -18.48 3.94
C ALA A 8 -9.17 -17.20 4.20
N ALA A 9 -7.98 -17.34 4.79
CA ALA A 9 -6.93 -16.37 4.55
C ALA A 9 -6.45 -16.66 3.12
N ALA A 10 -7.03 -15.97 2.14
CA ALA A 10 -6.43 -15.92 0.83
C ALA A 10 -5.15 -15.09 0.97
N LEU A 11 -4.04 -15.75 1.26
CA LEU A 11 -2.73 -15.18 0.95
C LEU A 11 -2.71 -15.08 -0.57
N LEU A 12 -3.13 -13.92 -1.10
CA LEU A 12 -2.80 -13.57 -2.47
C LEU A 12 -1.30 -13.29 -2.44
N ALA A 13 -0.50 -14.35 -2.54
CA ALA A 13 0.84 -14.22 -3.07
C ALA A 13 0.65 -13.50 -4.41
N ALA A 14 1.38 -12.41 -4.63
CA ALA A 14 1.46 -11.77 -5.94
C ALA A 14 2.02 -12.81 -6.92
N THR A 15 1.17 -13.67 -7.48
CA THR A 15 1.56 -14.72 -8.41
C THR A 15 1.66 -14.08 -9.78
N GLY A 16 2.88 -13.66 -10.12
CA GLY A 16 3.44 -13.81 -11.45
C GLY A 16 2.91 -12.88 -12.54
N ALA A 17 3.67 -11.82 -12.79
CA ALA A 17 4.33 -11.67 -14.08
C ALA A 17 5.77 -11.23 -13.80
N ALA A 18 6.71 -11.54 -14.70
CA ALA A 18 7.98 -10.83 -14.73
C ALA A 18 7.62 -9.36 -15.02
N ASN A 19 7.65 -8.49 -14.00
CA ASN A 19 7.00 -7.19 -14.10
C ASN A 19 7.91 -6.24 -14.88
N ALA A 20 7.44 -5.90 -16.08
CA ALA A 20 7.95 -4.79 -16.85
C ALA A 20 7.73 -3.47 -16.11
N ALA A 21 8.17 -2.38 -16.73
CA ALA A 21 7.84 -1.01 -16.36
C ALA A 21 6.41 -0.86 -15.79
N ILE A 22 6.27 -0.16 -14.65
CA ILE A 22 5.00 0.13 -13.98
C ILE A 22 4.02 0.75 -14.99
N ASN A 23 2.81 0.22 -15.12
CA ASN A 23 1.77 0.85 -15.93
C ASN A 23 1.40 2.22 -15.35
N ASN A 24 1.65 3.28 -16.11
CA ASN A 24 1.41 4.66 -15.70
C ASN A 24 -0.06 5.11 -15.82
N GLY A 25 -0.98 4.21 -16.18
CA GLY A 25 -2.41 4.50 -16.31
C GLY A 25 -2.77 5.41 -17.49
N THR A 26 -1.84 5.63 -18.44
CA THR A 26 -2.04 6.47 -19.63
C THR A 26 -2.21 5.67 -20.92
N SER A 27 -2.42 4.36 -20.86
CA SER A 27 -2.58 3.52 -22.06
C SER A 27 -3.78 2.59 -21.94
N GLY A 28 -4.29 2.11 -23.08
CA GLY A 28 -5.46 1.22 -23.11
C GLY A 28 -6.69 1.83 -22.44
N ALA A 29 -7.26 1.10 -21.47
CA ALA A 29 -8.42 1.54 -20.69
C ALA A 29 -8.05 2.31 -19.40
N GLY A 30 -6.78 2.65 -19.21
CA GLY A 30 -6.27 3.18 -17.94
C GLY A 30 -5.72 2.06 -17.04
N ASP A 31 -6.18 2.02 -15.78
CA ASP A 31 -5.87 0.95 -14.82
C ASP A 31 -4.36 0.75 -14.53
N GLY A 32 -3.68 1.80 -14.05
CA GLY A 32 -2.26 1.72 -13.72
C GLY A 32 -1.95 0.80 -12.54
N ASP A 33 -0.67 0.51 -12.38
CA ASP A 33 -0.18 -0.43 -11.37
C ASP A 33 0.07 0.27 -10.04
N LEU A 34 -0.16 -0.47 -8.95
CA LEU A 34 0.22 -0.07 -7.60
C LEU A 34 1.73 -0.22 -7.46
N PHE A 35 2.39 0.84 -7.05
CA PHE A 35 3.82 0.84 -6.78
C PHE A 35 4.10 1.36 -5.39
N PHE A 36 5.13 0.79 -4.75
CA PHE A 36 5.63 1.20 -3.45
C PHE A 36 6.89 2.04 -3.63
N THR A 37 6.95 3.14 -2.90
CA THR A 37 8.08 4.06 -2.89
C THR A 37 8.50 4.36 -1.47
N ALA A 38 9.80 4.26 -1.19
CA ALA A 38 10.41 4.66 0.08
C ALA A 38 11.56 5.64 -0.19
N TRP A 39 11.76 6.63 0.66
CA TRP A 39 12.81 7.64 0.49
C TRP A 39 13.31 8.20 1.82
N ASP A 40 14.57 8.61 1.80
CA ASP A 40 15.17 9.48 2.79
C ASP A 40 15.59 10.81 2.13
N ASP A 41 16.59 11.50 2.68
CA ASP A 41 17.08 12.77 2.12
C ASP A 41 18.13 12.58 1.01
N GLN A 42 18.57 11.34 0.75
CA GLN A 42 19.67 11.02 -0.15
C GLN A 42 19.26 10.13 -1.31
N ASN A 43 18.40 9.14 -1.08
CA ASN A 43 17.98 8.15 -2.06
C ASN A 43 16.51 7.77 -1.89
N SER A 44 15.90 7.34 -2.99
CA SER A 44 14.60 6.71 -2.98
C SER A 44 14.67 5.34 -3.65
N TYR A 45 13.83 4.44 -3.18
CA TYR A 45 13.56 3.13 -3.75
C TYR A 45 12.14 3.10 -4.30
N THR A 46 11.92 2.42 -5.41
CA THR A 46 10.57 2.13 -5.91
C THR A 46 10.50 0.75 -6.53
N ARG A 47 9.37 0.06 -6.31
CA ARG A 47 9.02 -1.19 -6.99
C ARG A 47 7.56 -1.22 -7.40
N ASP A 48 7.27 -1.99 -8.44
CA ASP A 48 5.93 -2.45 -8.73
C ASP A 48 5.48 -3.49 -7.69
N LEU A 49 4.23 -3.39 -7.21
CA LEU A 49 3.61 -4.36 -6.32
C LEU A 49 2.93 -5.52 -7.05
N GLY A 50 2.80 -5.43 -8.39
CA GLY A 50 2.22 -6.48 -9.23
C GLY A 50 0.69 -6.50 -9.21
N TYR A 51 0.05 -5.42 -8.78
CA TYR A 51 -1.39 -5.25 -8.84
C TYR A 51 -1.74 -4.05 -9.71
N SER A 52 -2.64 -4.20 -10.67
CA SER A 52 -3.34 -3.05 -11.23
C SER A 52 -4.37 -2.54 -10.22
N ILE A 53 -4.85 -1.31 -10.38
CA ILE A 53 -5.94 -0.76 -9.56
C ILE A 53 -7.11 -1.75 -9.49
N SER A 54 -7.55 -2.27 -10.65
CA SER A 54 -8.71 -3.16 -10.72
C SER A 54 -8.44 -4.53 -10.10
N SER A 55 -7.22 -5.07 -10.23
CA SER A 55 -6.88 -6.36 -9.60
C SER A 55 -6.77 -6.25 -8.07
N PHE A 56 -6.23 -5.13 -7.58
CA PHE A 56 -6.24 -4.80 -6.14
C PHE A 56 -7.67 -4.67 -5.61
N GLU A 57 -8.51 -3.88 -6.28
CA GLU A 57 -9.92 -3.69 -5.91
C GLU A 57 -10.70 -5.01 -5.91
N ALA A 58 -10.46 -5.88 -6.90
CA ALA A 58 -11.07 -7.20 -6.96
C ALA A 58 -10.61 -8.10 -5.81
N GLY A 59 -9.34 -8.02 -5.42
CA GLY A 59 -8.78 -8.73 -4.27
C GLY A 59 -9.42 -8.28 -2.96
N VAL A 60 -9.53 -6.97 -2.73
CA VAL A 60 -10.16 -6.39 -1.53
C VAL A 60 -11.65 -6.73 -1.45
N ALA A 61 -12.34 -6.82 -2.59
CA ALA A 61 -13.76 -7.17 -2.64
C ALA A 61 -14.05 -8.68 -2.57
N ALA A 62 -13.01 -9.53 -2.65
CA ALA A 62 -13.17 -10.98 -2.61
C ALA A 62 -13.59 -11.45 -1.21
N VAL A 63 -14.23 -12.63 -1.13
CA VAL A 63 -14.59 -13.21 0.17
C VAL A 63 -13.35 -13.76 0.85
N GLY A 64 -13.08 -13.28 2.07
CA GLY A 64 -11.91 -13.65 2.88
C GLY A 64 -11.07 -12.42 3.19
N ASN A 65 -10.37 -12.43 4.32
CA ASN A 65 -9.61 -11.26 4.75
C ASN A 65 -8.49 -10.96 3.75
N PHE A 66 -8.52 -9.79 3.13
CA PHE A 66 -7.47 -9.35 2.21
C PHE A 66 -6.14 -9.22 2.94
N MET A 67 -5.12 -9.90 2.42
CA MET A 67 -3.75 -9.79 2.90
C MET A 67 -2.78 -9.99 1.73
N SER A 68 -1.91 -9.01 1.53
CA SER A 68 -0.77 -9.07 0.61
C SER A 68 0.50 -8.80 1.39
N VAL A 69 1.52 -9.65 1.18
CA VAL A 69 2.82 -9.55 1.82
C VAL A 69 3.88 -9.48 0.73
N VAL A 70 4.66 -8.40 0.74
CA VAL A 70 5.73 -8.16 -0.23
C VAL A 70 7.05 -8.12 0.53
N ALA A 71 7.84 -9.18 0.39
CA ALA A 71 9.15 -9.29 1.00
C ALA A 71 10.15 -8.30 0.38
N ALA A 72 11.14 -7.87 1.18
CA ALA A 72 12.26 -7.08 0.70
C ALA A 72 12.99 -7.83 -0.43
N ASP A 73 13.17 -7.17 -1.57
CA ASP A 73 14.08 -7.66 -2.60
C ASP A 73 15.54 -7.25 -2.28
N SER A 74 16.48 -7.68 -3.13
CA SER A 74 17.90 -7.37 -2.95
C SER A 74 18.21 -5.88 -3.08
N VAL A 75 17.47 -5.16 -3.94
CA VAL A 75 17.64 -3.72 -4.16
C VAL A 75 17.18 -2.93 -2.93
N PHE A 76 16.03 -3.28 -2.36
CA PHE A 76 15.49 -2.68 -1.15
C PHE A 76 16.36 -3.00 0.06
N SER A 77 16.82 -4.24 0.19
CA SER A 77 17.75 -4.63 1.26
C SER A 77 19.04 -3.81 1.21
N THR A 78 19.58 -3.59 0.00
CA THR A 78 20.76 -2.74 -0.20
C THR A 78 20.47 -1.28 0.15
N PHE A 79 19.32 -0.75 -0.30
CA PHE A 79 18.87 0.59 0.05
C PHE A 79 18.77 0.78 1.58
N LEU A 80 18.08 -0.12 2.28
CA LEU A 80 17.92 -0.08 3.74
C LEU A 80 19.24 -0.19 4.52
N SER A 81 20.27 -0.81 3.96
CA SER A 81 21.60 -0.87 4.59
C SER A 81 22.31 0.47 4.67
N THR A 82 21.87 1.44 3.85
CA THR A 82 22.43 2.79 3.77
C THR A 82 21.46 3.88 4.21
N ALA A 83 20.15 3.58 4.20
CA ALA A 83 19.11 4.55 4.45
C ALA A 83 19.00 4.91 5.95
N SER A 84 18.60 6.15 6.23
CA SER A 84 18.24 6.55 7.59
C SER A 84 16.84 6.04 7.95
N THR A 85 16.74 4.84 8.53
CA THR A 85 15.44 4.20 8.85
C THR A 85 14.56 5.02 9.79
N SER A 86 15.15 5.82 10.68
CA SER A 86 14.41 6.73 11.57
C SER A 86 13.74 7.91 10.84
N GLY A 87 14.33 8.36 9.73
CA GLY A 87 13.81 9.43 8.88
C GLY A 87 13.05 8.91 7.66
N LEU A 88 13.10 7.60 7.40
CA LEU A 88 12.58 7.00 6.19
C LEU A 88 11.08 7.23 6.05
N LYS A 89 10.69 7.74 4.89
CA LYS A 89 9.30 7.93 4.50
C LYS A 89 8.94 6.92 3.42
N TRP A 90 7.66 6.60 3.35
CA TRP A 90 7.16 5.69 2.33
C TRP A 90 5.71 6.00 1.94
N ALA A 91 5.30 5.53 0.77
CA ALA A 91 3.94 5.61 0.27
C ALA A 91 3.67 4.47 -0.72
N ILE A 92 2.39 4.15 -0.91
CA ILE A 92 1.91 3.37 -2.05
C ILE A 92 1.09 4.31 -2.92
N SER A 93 1.26 4.20 -4.24
CA SER A 93 0.48 4.97 -5.20
C SER A 93 0.10 4.15 -6.41
N ALA A 94 -1.01 4.53 -7.06
CA ALA A 94 -1.39 4.06 -8.38
C ALA A 94 -2.21 5.17 -9.07
N VAL A 95 -2.26 5.13 -10.40
CA VAL A 95 -3.02 6.12 -11.16
C VAL A 95 -3.71 5.52 -12.38
N ASP A 96 -4.90 6.02 -12.66
CA ASP A 96 -5.63 5.88 -13.90
C ASP A 96 -6.00 7.30 -14.35
N SER A 97 -5.38 7.80 -15.41
CA SER A 97 -5.55 9.19 -15.87
C SER A 97 -6.39 9.31 -17.15
N LEU A 98 -6.78 8.20 -17.78
CA LEU A 98 -7.59 8.17 -19.00
C LEU A 98 -9.02 7.71 -18.77
N GLY A 99 -9.23 6.74 -17.86
CA GLY A 99 -10.51 6.12 -17.56
C GLY A 99 -11.38 6.96 -16.62
N ALA A 100 -11.76 6.41 -15.47
CA ALA A 100 -12.64 7.08 -14.49
C ALA A 100 -11.92 8.17 -13.66
N VAL A 101 -10.73 8.62 -14.11
CA VAL A 101 -9.71 9.40 -13.39
C VAL A 101 -9.63 9.01 -11.92
N ARG A 102 -8.80 8.02 -11.62
CA ARG A 102 -8.67 7.44 -10.29
C ARG A 102 -7.24 7.49 -9.82
N MET A 103 -7.05 7.76 -8.55
CA MET A 103 -5.76 7.63 -7.88
C MET A 103 -5.93 6.73 -6.67
N ILE A 104 -4.95 5.86 -6.44
CA ILE A 104 -4.80 5.17 -5.16
C ILE A 104 -3.61 5.77 -4.46
N GLU A 105 -3.77 6.05 -3.18
CA GLU A 105 -2.68 6.52 -2.34
C GLU A 105 -2.85 5.97 -0.92
N THR A 106 -1.72 5.78 -0.22
CA THR A 106 -1.74 5.62 1.25
C THR A 106 -2.26 6.90 1.93
N PHE A 107 -2.65 6.84 3.20
CA PHE A 107 -3.01 7.99 4.04
C PHE A 107 -2.83 7.72 5.54
N SER A 108 -2.43 8.75 6.30
CA SER A 108 -2.27 8.68 7.77
C SER A 108 -3.51 9.16 8.54
N ALA A 109 -4.32 10.03 7.94
CA ALA A 109 -5.61 10.47 8.46
C ALA A 109 -6.58 10.71 7.30
N PHE A 110 -7.82 10.23 7.44
CA PHE A 110 -8.82 10.37 6.37
C PHE A 110 -9.11 11.85 6.13
N PRO A 111 -9.08 12.34 4.87
CA PRO A 111 -9.27 13.76 4.60
C PRO A 111 -10.69 14.18 4.97
N SER A 112 -10.82 15.26 5.73
CA SER A 112 -12.12 15.89 5.95
C SER A 112 -12.68 16.39 4.61
N LEU A 113 -14.00 16.53 4.49
CA LEU A 113 -14.65 17.02 3.27
C LEU A 113 -14.12 18.40 2.82
N VAL A 114 -13.60 19.20 3.74
CA VAL A 114 -13.04 20.53 3.46
C VAL A 114 -11.67 20.41 2.77
N ASP A 115 -10.88 19.39 3.13
CA ASP A 115 -9.53 19.14 2.63
C ASP A 115 -9.51 18.41 1.28
N GLN A 116 -10.64 17.84 0.88
CA GLN A 116 -10.78 17.17 -0.42
C GLN A 116 -10.51 18.15 -1.56
N LYS A 117 -9.76 17.69 -2.56
CA LYS A 117 -9.38 18.50 -3.72
C LYS A 117 -10.52 18.61 -4.73
N ALA A 118 -10.50 19.69 -5.51
CA ALA A 118 -11.41 19.85 -6.64
C ALA A 118 -11.01 18.89 -7.78
N ASN A 119 -11.98 18.47 -8.59
CA ASN A 119 -11.76 17.52 -9.68
C ASN A 119 -10.66 17.96 -10.66
N ASN A 120 -10.53 19.25 -10.96
CA ASN A 120 -9.45 19.77 -11.80
C ASN A 120 -8.07 19.59 -11.15
N VAL A 121 -7.96 19.77 -9.83
CA VAL A 121 -6.70 19.56 -9.10
C VAL A 121 -6.34 18.08 -9.09
N THR A 122 -7.31 17.19 -8.83
CA THR A 122 -7.09 15.74 -8.85
C THR A 122 -6.70 15.23 -10.25
N ARG A 123 -7.27 15.77 -11.33
CA ARG A 123 -6.83 15.45 -12.70
C ARG A 123 -5.37 15.86 -12.95
N THR A 124 -4.98 17.06 -12.52
CA THR A 124 -3.58 17.50 -12.61
C THR A 124 -2.65 16.62 -11.79
N ALA A 125 -3.05 16.26 -10.56
CA ALA A 125 -2.33 15.33 -9.71
C ALA A 125 -2.16 13.95 -10.37
N ALA A 126 -3.22 13.39 -10.96
CA ALA A 126 -3.17 12.13 -11.70
C ALA A 126 -2.15 12.20 -12.85
N SER A 127 -2.19 13.28 -13.65
CA SER A 127 -1.19 13.50 -14.71
C SER A 127 0.24 13.54 -14.16
N ASN A 128 0.44 14.16 -13.00
CA ASN A 128 1.77 14.25 -12.38
C ASN A 128 2.25 12.90 -11.84
N VAL A 129 1.36 12.05 -11.30
CA VAL A 129 1.72 10.66 -10.94
C VAL A 129 2.08 9.87 -12.19
N SER A 130 1.31 9.96 -13.27
CA SER A 130 1.63 9.28 -14.54
C SER A 130 2.99 9.72 -15.11
N SER A 131 3.32 11.01 -15.03
CA SER A 131 4.63 11.52 -15.41
C SER A 131 5.74 10.97 -14.49
N PHE A 132 5.51 10.94 -13.17
CA PHE A 132 6.48 10.38 -12.23
C PHE A 132 6.74 8.89 -12.48
N VAL A 133 5.69 8.09 -12.75
CA VAL A 133 5.84 6.69 -13.15
C VAL A 133 6.66 6.57 -14.44
N THR A 134 6.48 7.49 -15.39
CA THR A 134 7.29 7.51 -16.62
C THR A 134 8.78 7.76 -16.31
N ASP A 135 9.10 8.66 -15.38
CA ASP A 135 10.47 8.90 -14.92
C ASP A 135 11.06 7.69 -14.20
N LEU A 136 10.26 7.01 -13.35
CA LEU A 136 10.65 5.76 -12.68
C LEU A 136 10.97 4.66 -13.71
N ASN A 137 10.12 4.51 -14.72
CA ASN A 137 10.28 3.49 -15.75
C ASN A 137 11.57 3.61 -16.56
N GLY A 138 12.24 4.77 -16.55
CA GLY A 138 13.59 4.90 -17.11
C GLY A 138 14.61 3.89 -16.54
N LYS A 139 14.39 3.36 -15.32
CA LYS A 139 15.18 2.27 -14.73
C LYS A 139 14.43 0.95 -14.58
N LEU A 140 13.10 0.97 -14.46
CA LEU A 140 12.30 -0.24 -14.21
C LEU A 140 11.98 -1.05 -15.47
N THR A 141 12.30 -0.55 -16.67
CA THR A 141 12.16 -1.34 -17.92
C THR A 141 12.98 -2.64 -17.95
N SER A 142 13.98 -2.77 -17.06
CA SER A 142 14.88 -3.92 -17.02
C SER A 142 15.02 -4.52 -15.61
N ALA A 143 14.20 -4.08 -14.65
CA ALA A 143 14.24 -4.52 -13.26
C ALA A 143 12.90 -4.30 -12.56
N ASP A 144 12.52 -5.20 -11.64
CA ASP A 144 11.27 -5.11 -10.88
C ASP A 144 11.28 -3.96 -9.84
N SER A 145 12.47 -3.44 -9.52
CA SER A 145 12.68 -2.34 -8.58
C SER A 145 13.98 -1.58 -8.87
N ALA A 146 14.06 -0.33 -8.40
CA ALA A 146 15.20 0.53 -8.63
C ALA A 146 15.39 1.56 -7.52
N THR A 147 16.62 2.05 -7.39
CA THR A 147 16.95 3.23 -6.57
C THR A 147 17.25 4.45 -7.43
N TYR A 148 16.98 5.62 -6.86
CA TYR A 148 17.15 6.92 -7.48
C TYR A 148 17.84 7.84 -6.48
N ALA A 149 18.95 8.45 -6.90
CA ALA A 149 19.69 9.38 -6.06
C ALA A 149 18.98 10.75 -6.03
N PHE A 150 19.19 11.50 -4.95
CA PHE A 150 18.71 12.87 -4.81
C PHE A 150 19.00 13.71 -6.06
N GLY A 151 17.97 14.42 -6.53
CA GLY A 151 18.05 15.29 -7.72
C GLY A 151 17.87 14.58 -9.07
N SER A 152 17.78 13.25 -9.11
CA SER A 152 17.38 12.55 -10.34
C SER A 152 15.87 12.64 -10.57
N VAL A 153 15.43 12.51 -11.84
CA VAL A 153 14.01 12.69 -12.20
C VAL A 153 13.06 11.71 -11.49
N GLY A 154 13.48 10.45 -11.32
CA GLY A 154 12.73 9.43 -10.58
C GLY A 154 12.90 9.46 -9.06
N TYR A 155 13.60 10.47 -8.51
CA TYR A 155 13.77 10.60 -7.06
C TYR A 155 12.46 11.03 -6.38
N ALA A 156 12.02 10.23 -5.41
CA ALA A 156 10.89 10.54 -4.54
C ALA A 156 11.34 11.37 -3.35
N ASP A 157 10.58 12.41 -3.03
CA ASP A 157 10.90 13.36 -1.96
C ASP A 157 9.65 14.02 -1.39
N VAL A 158 9.86 14.97 -0.48
CA VAL A 158 8.79 15.79 0.10
C VAL A 158 8.11 16.71 -0.94
N ALA A 159 8.77 17.09 -2.04
CA ALA A 159 8.12 17.87 -3.08
C ALA A 159 7.09 17.02 -3.85
N LYS A 160 7.40 15.74 -4.09
CA LYS A 160 6.48 14.77 -4.70
C LYS A 160 5.42 14.30 -3.72
N TYR A 161 5.79 13.81 -2.54
CA TYR A 161 4.91 13.08 -1.60
C TYR A 161 4.65 13.76 -0.25
N GLY A 162 5.19 14.96 -0.02
CA GLY A 162 5.25 15.61 1.29
C GLY A 162 3.94 16.03 1.93
N SER A 163 4.03 16.49 3.18
CA SER A 163 2.90 16.71 4.09
C SER A 163 2.09 18.01 3.85
N THR A 164 2.39 18.79 2.80
CA THR A 164 1.68 20.05 2.51
C THR A 164 0.73 19.91 1.33
N THR A 165 -0.39 20.62 1.37
CA THR A 165 -1.51 20.55 0.41
C THR A 165 -1.19 20.92 -1.04
N ASN A 166 0.08 21.12 -1.39
CA ASN A 166 0.58 21.60 -2.68
C ASN A 166 1.80 20.80 -3.18
N THR A 167 1.87 19.51 -2.85
CA THR A 167 2.85 18.61 -3.46
C THR A 167 2.64 18.51 -4.97
N GLN A 168 3.69 18.11 -5.70
CA GLN A 168 3.63 17.93 -7.15
C GLN A 168 2.60 16.87 -7.54
N ILE A 169 2.48 15.76 -6.79
CA ILE A 169 1.43 14.77 -7.05
C ILE A 169 0.10 15.11 -6.34
N GLY A 170 0.00 16.30 -5.72
CA GLY A 170 -1.25 16.92 -5.27
C GLY A 170 -1.81 16.44 -3.93
N PHE A 171 -1.15 15.48 -3.26
CA PHE A 171 -1.62 14.89 -2.00
C PHE A 171 -0.49 14.65 -1.00
N SER A 172 -0.85 14.71 0.29
CA SER A 172 0.05 14.68 1.44
C SER A 172 -0.08 13.41 2.25
N ARG A 173 0.52 12.31 1.79
CA ARG A 173 0.12 11.00 2.33
C ARG A 173 1.20 9.94 2.44
N SER A 174 2.41 10.41 2.67
CA SER A 174 3.53 9.60 3.10
C SER A 174 3.45 9.24 4.59
N GLY A 175 3.92 8.04 4.92
CA GLY A 175 4.06 7.57 6.30
C GLY A 175 5.50 7.62 6.77
N SER A 176 5.68 7.53 8.09
CA SER A 176 6.98 7.27 8.69
C SER A 176 7.18 5.77 8.75
N ALA A 177 8.36 5.27 8.39
CA ALA A 177 8.69 3.86 8.58
C ALA A 177 9.06 3.51 10.04
N ALA A 178 9.21 4.52 10.90
CA ALA A 178 9.55 4.34 12.30
C ALA A 178 8.38 3.74 13.11
N ASN A 179 8.58 2.56 13.70
CA ASN A 179 7.58 1.82 14.49
C ASN A 179 6.28 1.60 13.71
N ASP A 180 6.40 1.24 12.44
CA ASP A 180 5.28 1.04 11.54
C ASP A 180 4.68 -0.37 11.71
N SER A 181 3.37 -0.43 11.83
CA SER A 181 2.59 -1.63 12.17
C SER A 181 1.15 -1.45 11.69
N TYR A 182 0.28 -2.46 11.79
CA TYR A 182 -1.12 -2.26 11.44
C TYR A 182 -1.76 -1.06 12.19
N ALA A 183 -1.40 -0.83 13.46
CA ALA A 183 -1.98 0.26 14.25
C ALA A 183 -1.47 1.65 13.83
N SER A 184 -0.19 1.77 13.50
CA SER A 184 0.51 3.03 13.18
C SER A 184 0.68 3.28 11.68
N GLY A 185 0.40 2.30 10.84
CA GLY A 185 0.57 2.35 9.40
C GLY A 185 -0.49 3.15 8.68
N LEU A 186 -0.46 3.09 7.36
CA LEU A 186 -1.27 3.95 6.51
C LEU A 186 -2.50 3.22 6.00
N GLY A 187 -3.68 3.84 6.04
CA GLY A 187 -4.82 3.34 5.27
C GLY A 187 -4.57 3.50 3.78
N ILE A 188 -5.32 2.79 2.93
CA ILE A 188 -5.30 2.98 1.48
C ILE A 188 -6.61 3.66 1.03
N LEU A 189 -6.48 4.71 0.23
CA LEU A 189 -7.57 5.55 -0.23
C LEU A 189 -7.65 5.55 -1.75
N ARG A 190 -8.88 5.49 -2.27
CA ARG A 190 -9.20 5.82 -3.65
C ARG A 190 -9.69 7.25 -3.76
N ILE A 191 -9.22 7.97 -4.76
CA ILE A 191 -9.71 9.30 -5.14
C ILE A 191 -10.28 9.21 -6.54
N ASN A 192 -11.54 9.59 -6.71
CA ASN A 192 -12.21 9.65 -8.01
C ASN A 192 -12.46 11.10 -8.40
N ALA A 193 -11.98 11.49 -9.58
CA ALA A 193 -12.28 12.78 -10.17
C ALA A 193 -13.27 12.63 -11.32
N LEU A 194 -14.22 13.56 -11.41
CA LEU A 194 -15.02 13.69 -12.64
C LEU A 194 -14.14 14.16 -13.80
N ALA A 195 -14.50 13.80 -15.03
CA ALA A 195 -13.78 14.20 -16.23
C ALA A 195 -13.68 15.73 -16.39
N THR A 196 -14.66 16.48 -15.89
CA THR A 196 -14.73 17.95 -15.99
C THR A 196 -15.12 18.60 -14.66
N GLY A 197 -15.12 19.93 -14.63
CA GLY A 197 -15.58 20.72 -13.48
C GLY A 197 -14.57 20.84 -12.32
N THR A 198 -15.00 21.61 -11.31
CA THR A 198 -14.22 22.00 -10.12
C THR A 198 -14.90 21.62 -8.80
N ALA A 199 -15.99 20.84 -8.86
CA ALA A 199 -16.57 20.22 -7.67
C ALA A 199 -15.53 19.34 -6.97
N LYS A 200 -15.74 19.07 -5.68
CA LYS A 200 -14.84 18.23 -4.89
C LYS A 200 -14.80 16.79 -5.44
N SER A 201 -13.61 16.20 -5.47
CA SER A 201 -13.40 14.79 -5.80
C SER A 201 -13.84 13.88 -4.68
N ILE A 202 -14.30 12.69 -5.04
CA ILE A 202 -14.78 11.70 -4.07
C ILE A 202 -13.59 10.92 -3.53
N HIS A 203 -13.49 10.83 -2.22
CA HIS A 203 -12.46 10.06 -1.52
C HIS A 203 -13.12 8.87 -0.83
N THR A 204 -12.57 7.68 -0.97
CA THR A 204 -13.15 6.44 -0.43
C THR A 204 -12.03 5.55 0.12
N SER A 205 -12.07 5.24 1.41
CA SER A 205 -11.13 4.26 2.00
C SER A 205 -11.45 2.88 1.46
N TYR A 206 -10.42 2.08 1.23
CA TYR A 206 -10.61 0.65 1.05
C TYR A 206 -10.90 0.01 2.41
N VAL A 207 -11.98 -0.76 2.45
CA VAL A 207 -12.41 -1.50 3.64
C VAL A 207 -12.70 -2.94 3.25
N ASP A 208 -12.41 -3.86 4.16
CA ASP A 208 -12.75 -5.27 4.02
C ASP A 208 -13.27 -5.80 5.37
N GLU A 209 -14.42 -6.48 5.31
CA GLU A 209 -15.22 -6.93 6.46
C GLU A 209 -15.37 -5.87 7.59
N GLY A 210 -15.44 -4.58 7.21
CA GLY A 210 -15.67 -3.45 8.13
C GLY A 210 -14.41 -2.82 8.74
N TYR A 211 -13.22 -3.31 8.38
CA TYR A 211 -11.94 -2.74 8.79
C TYR A 211 -11.25 -2.02 7.63
N ASP A 212 -10.48 -0.98 7.92
CA ASP A 212 -9.67 -0.30 6.91
C ASP A 212 -8.57 -1.22 6.38
N VAL A 213 -8.39 -1.24 5.07
CA VAL A 213 -7.21 -1.85 4.44
C VAL A 213 -6.03 -0.92 4.69
N ARG A 214 -5.06 -1.40 5.47
CA ARG A 214 -3.86 -0.66 5.86
C ARG A 214 -2.60 -1.31 5.33
N ALA A 215 -1.62 -0.48 5.02
CA ALA A 215 -0.28 -0.86 4.66
C ALA A 215 0.70 -0.46 5.77
N TYR A 216 1.71 -1.28 6.02
CA TYR A 216 2.77 -1.03 7.00
C TYR A 216 4.06 -1.75 6.62
N LEU A 217 5.19 -1.15 6.97
CA LEU A 217 6.54 -1.63 6.68
C LEU A 217 7.24 -2.11 7.97
N ASP A 218 7.60 -3.39 8.05
CA ASP A 218 8.39 -3.91 9.17
C ASP A 218 9.86 -3.52 9.00
N LEU A 219 10.37 -2.64 9.86
CA LEU A 219 11.80 -2.28 9.95
C LEU A 219 12.42 -2.65 11.30
N ASP A 220 11.84 -3.59 12.04
CA ASP A 220 12.50 -4.15 13.21
C ASP A 220 13.66 -5.04 12.75
N ALA A 221 14.90 -4.56 12.94
CA ALA A 221 16.10 -5.28 12.53
C ALA A 221 16.28 -6.64 13.24
N SER A 222 15.52 -6.92 14.31
CA SER A 222 15.48 -8.22 14.97
C SER A 222 14.40 -9.16 14.43
N SER A 223 13.50 -8.65 13.58
CA SER A 223 12.42 -9.41 12.95
C SER A 223 12.93 -10.22 11.75
N SER A 224 12.42 -11.45 11.59
CA SER A 224 12.61 -12.23 10.36
C SER A 224 11.89 -11.62 9.15
N SER A 225 10.99 -10.66 9.39
CA SER A 225 10.23 -9.92 8.40
C SER A 225 10.82 -8.54 8.10
N TYR A 226 12.08 -8.27 8.47
CA TYR A 226 12.73 -6.99 8.18
C TYR A 226 12.66 -6.60 6.69
N GLY A 227 12.18 -5.39 6.43
CA GLY A 227 11.94 -4.83 5.10
C GLY A 227 10.66 -5.34 4.41
N GLN A 228 9.79 -6.09 5.11
CA GLN A 228 8.53 -6.58 4.56
C GLN A 228 7.46 -5.49 4.55
N LEU A 229 6.88 -5.22 3.37
CA LEU A 229 5.67 -4.42 3.23
C LEU A 229 4.45 -5.35 3.35
N THR A 230 3.54 -5.05 4.26
CA THR A 230 2.28 -5.78 4.42
C THR A 230 1.11 -4.86 4.12
N ILE A 231 0.13 -5.35 3.36
CA ILE A 231 -1.15 -4.68 3.12
C ILE A 231 -2.26 -5.62 3.59
N ALA A 232 -3.00 -5.24 4.62
CA ALA A 232 -4.01 -6.09 5.24
C ALA A 232 -5.19 -5.27 5.76
N ALA A 233 -6.37 -5.90 5.76
CA ALA A 233 -7.58 -5.30 6.33
C ALA A 233 -7.69 -5.48 7.85
N VAL A 234 -7.14 -6.55 8.40
CA VAL A 234 -7.33 -6.92 9.81
C VAL A 234 -5.99 -6.80 10.54
N PRO A 235 -5.98 -6.23 11.78
CA PRO A 235 -4.80 -6.27 12.63
C PRO A 235 -4.25 -7.68 12.70
N GLU A 236 -2.93 -7.80 12.68
CA GLU A 236 -2.24 -9.09 12.75
C GLU A 236 -2.90 -10.02 13.77
N PRO A 237 -3.02 -11.31 13.42
CA PRO A 237 -4.06 -12.22 13.86
C PRO A 237 -4.10 -12.41 15.38
N GLU A 238 -4.76 -11.48 16.07
CA GLU A 238 -5.36 -11.71 17.39
C GLU A 238 -6.30 -12.93 17.33
N THR A 239 -6.86 -13.22 16.16
CA THR A 239 -7.54 -14.47 15.83
C THR A 239 -6.70 -15.72 16.11
N TYR A 240 -5.39 -15.72 15.82
CA TYR A 240 -4.53 -16.86 16.17
C TYR A 240 -4.28 -16.92 17.66
N ALA A 241 -4.14 -15.80 18.35
CA ALA A 241 -4.00 -15.76 19.81
C ALA A 241 -5.28 -16.28 20.50
N LEU A 242 -6.47 -15.92 20.02
CA LEU A 242 -7.75 -16.42 20.53
C LEU A 242 -8.02 -17.87 20.14
N MET A 243 -7.61 -18.30 18.95
CA MET A 243 -7.65 -19.71 18.53
C MET A 243 -6.71 -20.56 19.39
N LEU A 244 -5.48 -20.10 19.64
CA LEU A 244 -4.51 -20.76 20.52
C LEU A 244 -4.99 -20.75 21.97
N ALA A 245 -5.58 -19.66 22.45
CA ALA A 245 -6.19 -19.59 23.77
C ALA A 245 -7.37 -20.58 23.90
N GLY A 246 -8.21 -20.66 22.87
CA GLY A 246 -9.29 -21.65 22.78
C GLY A 246 -8.77 -23.08 22.78
N LEU A 247 -7.74 -23.39 21.98
CA LEU A 247 -7.08 -24.69 21.95
C LEU A 247 -6.39 -25.02 23.28
N GLY A 248 -5.75 -24.04 23.93
CA GLY A 248 -5.15 -24.17 25.25
C GLY A 248 -6.17 -24.48 26.33
N LEU A 249 -7.34 -23.82 26.30
CA LEU A 249 -8.44 -24.08 27.21
C LEU A 249 -9.02 -25.49 27.00
N MET A 250 -9.23 -25.89 25.74
CA MET A 250 -9.72 -27.23 25.41
C MET A 250 -8.72 -28.33 25.82
N GLY A 251 -7.41 -28.08 25.64
CA GLY A 251 -6.35 -28.96 26.13
C GLY A 251 -6.35 -29.10 27.65
N ALA A 252 -6.56 -28.01 28.39
CA ALA A 252 -6.67 -28.03 29.85
C ALA A 252 -7.90 -28.82 30.34
N ILE A 253 -9.04 -28.68 29.67
CA ILE A 253 -10.27 -29.45 29.98
C ILE A 253 -10.04 -30.94 29.71
N ALA A 254 -9.46 -31.30 28.56
CA ALA A 254 -9.15 -32.69 28.21
C ALA A 254 -8.20 -33.35 29.24
N ARG A 255 -7.19 -32.62 29.72
CA ARG A 255 -6.27 -33.08 30.77
C ARG A 255 -6.99 -33.35 32.09
N ARG A 256 -7.92 -32.49 32.51
CA ARG A 256 -8.69 -32.69 33.76
C ARG A 256 -9.56 -33.93 33.69
N ARG A 257 -10.20 -34.20 32.54
CA ARG A 257 -11.04 -35.39 32.34
C ARG A 257 -10.24 -36.68 32.42
N ARG A 258 -9.03 -36.71 31.86
CA ARG A 258 -8.13 -37.87 31.92
C ARG A 258 -7.65 -38.19 33.36
N ASN A 259 -7.63 -37.20 34.25
CA ASN A 259 -7.25 -37.41 35.65
C ASN A 259 -8.43 -37.80 36.56
N GLN A 260 -9.66 -37.79 36.04
CA GLN A 260 -10.88 -38.18 36.76
C GLN A 260 -11.45 -39.53 36.30
N ALA A 261 -10.83 -40.16 35.30
CA ALA A 261 -11.09 -41.53 34.84
C ALA A 261 -9.90 -42.42 35.22
#